data_AF-A0A2P2JX87-F1
#
_entry.id   AF-A0A2P2JX87-F1
#
_cell.length_a   1.000
_cell.length_b   1.000
_cell.length_c   1.000
_cell.angle_alpha   90.00
_cell.angle_beta   90.00
_cell.angle_gamma   90.00
#
_symmetry.space_group_name_H-M   'P 1'
#
loop_
_entity.id
_entity.type
_entity.pdbx_description
1 polymer ?
#
loop_
_entity_poly.entity_id
_entity_poly.type
_entity_poly.pdbx_seq_one_letter_code
_entity_poly.pdbx_strand_id
1 'polypeptide(L)'
;MGGEVMVPESVLKKRKREEEWAVAKKEEIAALKKKNAENRQLIYKRAKEYAKEYEEQAKELIRLKREAKLKGGFYVNPEAKLLFIIRIRGINAMHPKTRKILQLLRLRQVK
;
A
#
# COMPACT_ATOMS: atom_id res chain seq x y z
N MET A 1 43.37 -39.85 26.31
CA MET A 1 44.09 -39.39 25.11
C MET A 1 43.04 -38.93 24.10
N GLY A 2 42.78 -37.63 24.06
CA GLY A 2 41.78 -37.05 23.16
C GLY A 2 42.33 -37.04 21.74
N GLY A 3 41.71 -37.81 20.84
CA GLY A 3 42.04 -37.78 19.43
C GLY A 3 41.63 -36.44 18.83
N GLU A 4 42.58 -35.74 18.22
CA GLU A 4 42.30 -34.61 17.34
C GLU A 4 41.40 -35.07 16.19
N VAL A 5 40.12 -34.70 16.26
CA VAL A 5 39.19 -34.91 15.15
C VAL A 5 39.57 -33.90 14.06
N MET A 6 40.34 -34.33 13.08
CA MET A 6 40.77 -33.51 11.95
C MET A 6 39.54 -33.05 11.15
N VAL A 7 39.15 -31.78 11.33
CA VAL A 7 37.96 -31.20 10.68
C VAL A 7 38.18 -31.19 9.16
N PRO A 8 37.25 -31.74 8.36
CA PRO A 8 37.40 -31.75 6.91
C PRO A 8 37.50 -30.33 6.33
N GLU A 9 38.38 -30.15 5.35
CA GLU A 9 38.63 -28.86 4.68
C GLU A 9 37.34 -28.24 4.08
N SER A 10 36.42 -29.10 3.62
CA SER A 10 35.10 -28.69 3.12
C SER A 10 34.24 -27.99 4.18
N VAL A 11 34.32 -28.43 5.45
CA VAL A 11 33.60 -27.82 6.58
C VAL A 11 34.22 -26.46 6.92
N LEU A 12 35.55 -26.33 6.87
CA LEU A 12 36.24 -25.06 7.09
C LEU A 12 35.90 -24.02 6.00
N LYS A 13 35.86 -24.45 4.72
CA LYS A 13 35.43 -23.58 3.60
C LYS A 13 33.97 -23.15 3.71
N LYS A 14 33.09 -24.05 4.17
CA LYS A 14 31.68 -23.72 4.42
C LYS A 14 31.52 -22.69 5.55
N ARG A 15 32.24 -22.85 6.67
CA ARG A 15 32.21 -21.90 7.79
C ARG A 15 32.65 -20.49 7.36
N LYS A 16 33.76 -20.38 6.63
CA LYS A 16 34.24 -19.08 6.10
C LYS A 16 33.20 -18.39 5.21
N ARG A 17 32.55 -19.14 4.31
CA ARG A 17 31.49 -18.61 3.44
C ARG A 17 30.26 -18.15 4.22
N GLU A 18 29.84 -18.92 5.23
CA GLU A 18 28.71 -18.56 6.10
C GLU A 18 29.01 -17.30 6.92
N GLU A 19 30.25 -17.15 7.39
CA GLU A 19 30.72 -15.94 8.08
C GLU A 19 30.70 -14.72 7.14
N GLU A 20 31.22 -14.84 5.92
CA GLU A 20 31.18 -13.78 4.89
C GLU A 20 29.74 -13.38 4.55
N TRP A 21 28.85 -14.36 4.34
CA TRP A 21 27.43 -14.10 4.08
C TRP A 21 26.71 -13.46 5.27
N ALA A 22 27.06 -13.86 6.50
CA ALA A 22 26.49 -13.26 7.69
C ALA A 22 26.92 -11.79 7.85
N VAL A 23 28.15 -11.44 7.48
CA VAL A 23 28.63 -10.05 7.48
C VAL A 23 27.89 -9.23 6.41
N ALA A 24 27.84 -9.71 5.17
CA ALA A 24 27.13 -9.03 4.08
C ALA A 24 25.64 -8.81 4.43
N LYS A 25 24.97 -9.83 4.98
CA LYS A 25 23.56 -9.73 5.39
C LYS A 25 23.36 -8.72 6.53
N LYS A 26 24.30 -8.61 7.47
CA LYS A 26 24.23 -7.60 8.55
C LYS A 26 24.33 -6.19 7.98
N GLU A 27 25.21 -5.97 7.00
CA GLU A 27 25.37 -4.68 6.32
C GLU A 27 24.12 -4.32 5.52
N GLU A 28 23.56 -5.26 4.76
CA GLU A 28 22.30 -5.08 4.03
C GLU A 28 21.13 -4.73 4.96
N ILE A 29 21.00 -5.43 6.09
CA ILE A 29 19.97 -5.14 7.09
C ILE A 29 20.18 -3.74 7.69
N ALA A 30 21.42 -3.34 7.97
CA ALA A 30 21.72 -2.01 8.48
C ALA A 30 21.35 -0.92 7.45
N ALA A 31 21.68 -1.13 6.18
CA ALA A 31 21.30 -0.23 5.08
C ALA A 31 19.77 -0.15 4.91
N LEU A 32 19.08 -1.30 4.96
CA LEU A 32 17.63 -1.35 4.87
C LEU A 32 16.94 -0.65 6.06
N LYS A 33 17.49 -0.81 7.28
CA LYS A 33 16.99 -0.11 8.47
C LYS A 33 17.10 1.41 8.31
N LYS A 34 18.21 1.92 7.79
CA LYS A 34 18.38 3.36 7.48
C LYS A 34 17.35 3.83 6.46
N LYS A 35 17.22 3.14 5.33
CA LYS A 35 16.21 3.43 4.29
C LYS A 35 14.78 3.41 4.84
N ASN A 36 14.45 2.44 5.69
CA ASN A 36 13.13 2.34 6.31
C ASN A 36 12.86 3.47 7.31
N ALA A 37 13.87 3.94 8.03
CA ALA A 37 13.74 5.09 8.91
C ALA A 37 13.45 6.37 8.10
N GLU A 38 14.17 6.60 7.01
CA GLU A 38 13.94 7.71 6.08
C GLU A 38 12.56 7.64 5.44
N ASN A 39 12.16 6.47 4.94
CA ASN A 39 10.84 6.24 4.34
C ASN A 39 9.70 6.53 5.33
N ARG A 40 9.88 6.20 6.62
CA ARG A 40 8.88 6.48 7.64
C ARG A 40 8.68 7.98 7.86
N GLN A 41 9.78 8.74 7.88
CA GLN A 41 9.73 10.21 7.97
C GLN A 41 9.03 10.81 6.75
N LEU A 42 9.32 10.28 5.55
CA LEU A 42 8.68 10.69 4.31
C LEU A 42 7.16 10.40 4.33
N ILE A 43 6.76 9.20 4.73
CA ILE A 43 5.34 8.81 4.82
C ILE A 43 4.60 9.70 5.81
N TYR A 44 5.20 9.99 6.96
CA TYR A 44 4.61 10.88 7.96
C TYR A 44 4.40 12.31 7.41
N LYS A 45 5.40 12.88 6.72
CA LYS A 45 5.28 14.19 6.08
C LYS A 45 4.16 14.21 5.03
N ARG A 46 4.12 13.21 4.14
CA ARG A 46 3.08 13.08 3.11
C ARG A 46 1.68 12.93 3.70
N ALA A 47 1.52 12.14 4.78
CA ALA A 47 0.23 11.99 5.45
C ALA A 47 -0.28 13.34 5.99
N LYS A 48 0.62 14.16 6.57
CA LYS A 48 0.28 15.51 7.03
C LYS A 48 -0.10 16.44 5.86
N GLU A 49 0.64 16.37 4.75
CA GLU A 49 0.36 17.15 3.54
C GLU A 49 -1.02 16.80 2.95
N TYR A 50 -1.33 15.51 2.78
CA TYR A 50 -2.62 15.07 2.25
C TYR A 50 -3.79 15.44 3.17
N ALA A 51 -3.62 15.31 4.50
CA ALA A 51 -4.65 15.73 5.44
C ALA A 51 -4.98 17.22 5.30
N LYS A 52 -3.93 18.07 5.19
CA LYS A 52 -4.09 19.50 4.97
C LYS A 52 -4.77 19.79 3.63
N GLU A 53 -4.36 19.12 2.56
CA GLU A 53 -4.95 19.28 1.23
C GLU A 53 -6.45 18.96 1.24
N TYR A 54 -6.88 17.86 1.86
CA TYR A 54 -8.28 17.50 1.95
C TYR A 54 -9.10 18.49 2.79
N GLU A 55 -8.55 19.01 3.89
CA GLU A 55 -9.19 20.06 4.68
C GLU A 55 -9.36 21.37 3.88
N GLU A 56 -8.34 21.78 3.13
CA GLU A 56 -8.38 22.97 2.29
C GLU A 56 -9.40 22.83 1.16
N GLN A 57 -9.43 21.68 0.47
CA GLN A 57 -10.42 21.37 -0.56
C GLN A 57 -11.86 21.42 -0.01
N ALA A 58 -12.10 20.89 1.20
CA ALA A 58 -13.41 20.95 1.84
C ALA A 58 -13.83 22.40 2.17
N LYS A 59 -12.90 23.20 2.72
CA LYS A 59 -13.14 24.62 3.02
C LYS A 59 -13.40 25.43 1.75
N GLU A 60 -12.64 25.18 0.69
CA GLU A 60 -12.80 25.85 -0.59
C GLU A 60 -14.16 25.53 -1.22
N LEU A 61 -14.60 24.27 -1.20
CA LEU A 61 -15.91 23.88 -1.70
C LEU A 61 -17.06 24.60 -0.94
N ILE A 62 -16.92 24.78 0.37
CA ILE A 62 -17.88 25.57 1.17
C ILE A 62 -17.84 27.05 0.77
N ARG A 63 -16.64 27.62 0.59
CA ARG A 63 -16.47 29.02 0.14
C ARG A 63 -17.16 29.26 -1.19
N LEU A 64 -16.89 28.41 -2.19
CA LEU A 64 -17.48 28.52 -3.53
C LEU A 64 -19.01 28.42 -3.50
N LYS A 65 -19.58 27.52 -2.68
CA LYS A 65 -21.02 27.44 -2.47
C LYS A 65 -21.61 28.72 -1.87
N ARG A 66 -20.92 29.32 -0.89
CA ARG A 66 -21.36 30.58 -0.25
C ARG A 66 -21.28 31.75 -1.22
N GLU A 67 -20.19 31.87 -1.97
CA GLU A 67 -20.02 32.91 -3.00
C GLU A 67 -21.07 32.80 -4.10
N ALA A 68 -21.35 31.60 -4.59
CA ALA A 68 -22.40 31.37 -5.57
C ALA A 68 -23.76 31.82 -5.01
N LYS A 69 -24.09 31.45 -3.76
CA LYS A 69 -25.33 31.85 -3.09
C LYS A 69 -25.43 33.37 -2.92
N LEU A 70 -24.36 34.05 -2.54
CA LEU A 70 -24.32 35.51 -2.41
C LEU A 70 -24.57 36.23 -3.74
N LYS A 71 -24.06 35.68 -4.84
CA LYS A 71 -24.30 36.19 -6.20
C LYS A 71 -25.68 35.82 -6.75
N GLY A 72 -26.52 35.11 -5.99
CA GLY A 72 -27.84 34.64 -6.42
C GLY A 72 -27.80 33.44 -7.37
N GLY A 73 -26.65 32.78 -7.51
CA GLY A 73 -26.46 31.60 -8.36
C GLY A 73 -26.26 30.30 -7.57
N PHE A 74 -25.94 29.22 -8.29
CA PHE A 74 -25.71 27.88 -7.72
C PHE A 74 -24.32 27.36 -8.10
N TYR A 75 -23.66 26.70 -7.14
CA TYR A 75 -22.40 26.00 -7.39
C TYR A 75 -22.67 24.54 -7.76
N VAL A 76 -22.26 24.13 -8.94
CA VAL A 76 -22.35 22.74 -9.41
C VAL A 76 -21.11 21.98 -8.95
N ASN A 77 -21.31 20.94 -8.14
CA ASN A 77 -20.20 20.11 -7.66
C ASN A 77 -19.64 19.27 -8.83
N PRO A 78 -18.33 18.97 -8.83
CA PRO A 78 -17.74 18.05 -9.80
C PRO A 78 -18.32 16.64 -9.62
N GLU A 79 -18.43 15.91 -10.74
CA GLU A 79 -18.86 14.51 -10.74
C GLU A 79 -17.82 13.60 -10.07
N ALA A 80 -18.31 12.53 -9.42
CA ALA A 80 -17.45 11.58 -8.73
C ALA A 80 -16.63 10.75 -9.73
N LYS A 81 -15.30 10.70 -9.53
CA LYS A 81 -14.38 9.98 -10.43
C LYS A 81 -14.24 8.49 -10.13
N LEU A 82 -14.54 8.07 -8.89
CA LEU A 82 -14.34 6.70 -8.41
C LEU A 82 -15.63 6.18 -7.78
N LEU A 83 -15.85 4.87 -7.93
CA LEU A 83 -16.98 4.16 -7.36
C LEU A 83 -16.48 2.99 -6.53
N PHE A 84 -17.07 2.81 -5.35
CA PHE A 84 -16.84 1.62 -4.52
C PHE A 84 -18.02 0.66 -4.68
N ILE A 85 -17.77 -0.51 -5.28
CA ILE A 85 -18.83 -1.45 -5.68
C ILE A 85 -18.72 -2.71 -4.83
N ILE A 86 -19.82 -3.10 -4.18
CA ILE A 86 -19.95 -4.35 -3.44
C ILE A 86 -21.01 -5.22 -4.12
N ARG A 87 -20.72 -6.52 -4.26
CA ARG A 87 -21.68 -7.48 -4.75
C ARG A 87 -22.55 -8.00 -3.61
N ILE A 88 -23.85 -7.75 -3.69
CA ILE A 88 -24.84 -8.14 -2.66
C ILE A 88 -25.54 -9.47 -2.96
N ARG A 89 -25.66 -9.88 -4.24
CA ARG A 89 -26.35 -11.12 -4.63
C ARG A 89 -25.38 -12.22 -5.03
N GLY A 90 -25.66 -13.45 -4.60
CA GLY A 90 -24.93 -14.67 -4.97
C GLY A 90 -24.99 -15.00 -6.46
N ILE A 91 -24.51 -16.17 -6.88
CA ILE A 91 -24.45 -16.57 -8.31
C ILE A 91 -25.77 -17.15 -8.85
N ASN A 92 -26.68 -17.53 -7.95
CA ASN A 92 -27.92 -18.23 -8.30
C ASN A 92 -28.92 -17.30 -9.01
N ALA A 93 -29.65 -17.85 -9.99
CA ALA A 93 -30.66 -17.13 -10.78
C ALA A 93 -30.15 -15.82 -11.42
N MET A 94 -28.92 -15.85 -11.97
CA MET A 94 -28.31 -14.70 -12.63
C MET A 94 -28.01 -14.98 -14.10
N HIS A 95 -28.41 -14.06 -14.98
CA HIS A 95 -28.15 -14.15 -16.42
C HIS A 95 -26.63 -14.23 -16.70
N PRO A 96 -26.17 -15.07 -17.66
CA PRO A 96 -24.75 -15.25 -17.96
C PRO A 96 -24.02 -13.95 -18.29
N LYS A 97 -24.67 -12.99 -18.98
CA LYS A 97 -24.08 -11.67 -19.28
C LYS A 97 -23.73 -10.89 -18.01
N THR A 98 -24.65 -10.83 -17.04
CA THR A 98 -24.44 -10.15 -15.76
C THR A 98 -23.34 -10.82 -14.95
N ARG A 99 -23.32 -12.17 -14.93
CA ARG A 99 -22.25 -12.95 -14.29
C ARG A 99 -20.88 -12.60 -14.88
N LYS A 100 -20.79 -12.43 -16.21
CA LYS A 100 -19.54 -12.07 -16.88
C LYS A 100 -19.09 -10.64 -16.53
N ILE A 101 -20.01 -9.68 -16.46
CA ILE A 101 -19.70 -8.30 -16.04
C ILE A 101 -19.12 -8.29 -14.63
N LEU A 102 -19.72 -9.02 -13.69
CA LEU A 102 -19.20 -9.12 -12.32
C LEU A 102 -17.82 -9.78 -12.26
N GLN A 103 -17.56 -10.77 -13.11
CA GLN A 103 -16.23 -11.37 -13.22
C GLN A 103 -15.17 -10.38 -13.72
N LEU A 104 -15.51 -9.53 -14.69
CA LEU A 104 -14.61 -8.47 -15.20
C LEU A 104 -14.31 -7.43 -14.12
N LEU A 105 -15.31 -7.05 -13.33
CA LEU A 105 -15.14 -6.18 -12.16
C LEU A 105 -14.48 -6.88 -10.96
N ARG A 106 -14.10 -8.16 -11.09
CA ARG A 106 -13.50 -9.00 -10.04
C ARG A 106 -14.40 -9.23 -8.81
N LEU A 107 -15.71 -9.08 -8.96
CA LEU A 107 -16.73 -9.31 -7.93
C LEU A 107 -17.18 -10.78 -7.88
N ARG A 108 -16.27 -11.68 -7.52
CA ARG A 108 -16.49 -13.15 -7.62
C ARG A 108 -17.28 -13.75 -6.47
N GLN A 109 -17.05 -13.26 -5.26
CA GLN A 109 -17.65 -13.78 -4.04
C GLN A 109 -18.58 -12.76 -3.42
N VAL A 110 -19.64 -13.28 -2.80
CA VAL A 110 -20.42 -12.59 -1.79
C VAL A 110 -20.00 -13.23 -0.48
N LYS A 111 -19.68 -12.42 0.52
CA LYS A 111 -19.41 -12.91 1.87
C LYS A 111 -20.73 -13.23 2.56
#